data_AF-A0A438GFI5-F1
#
_entry.id   AF-A0A438GFI5-F1
#
_cell.length_a   1.000
_cell.length_b   1.000
_cell.length_c   1.000
_cell.angle_alpha   90.00
_cell.angle_beta   90.00
_cell.angle_gamma   90.00
#
_symmetry.space_group_name_H-M   'P 1'
#
loop_
_entity.id
_entity.type
_entity.pdbx_description
1 polymer ?
#
loop_
_entity_poly.entity_id
_entity_poly.type
_entity_poly.pdbx_seq_one_letter_code
_entity_poly.pdbx_strand_id
1 'polypeptide(L)'
;MEMSLLPDWESQTFPSPKLGPNAVFTNRSPPLQCKPINGLPLQNTLKPQHHRLLRRTFIAAKIKWVRDPYLDEAVSKEKNLKPLLALKTLILSAPSKTLPAAVAAVRLTPQAIALHNEELAVHASPERLQEAAERLAKLLMLAGARRLPLRIVDCFRFDLGLPDNYITGICCDFPEYFQISSGNDPELLDLELVSWRENLACSVLEKRAMNGNSDIRKGMRIAFPMFFSRGFDLQKKVKDWLDEWQNLPYISPYENGFHLNPNSDQAEKWAVAVLHELLSLMVSKKTERDNIFCLGEYLGFGSRFKKALVRYAGIFYVSNKIKTHTVVLREAYRKDFLLENHPLMGMRHRYIHLMNKSEKMRYQNADFLNKSKQDCKGDCKLENQAVSCGRRVSGRTG
;
A
#
# COMPACT_ATOMS: atom_id res chain seq x y z
N MET A 1 -20.40 -3.28 -26.41
CA MET A 1 -21.47 -2.78 -25.53
C MET A 1 -20.90 -1.64 -24.72
N GLU A 2 -21.69 -0.58 -24.61
CA GLU A 2 -21.31 0.81 -24.36
C GLU A 2 -20.39 1.10 -23.17
N MET A 3 -19.52 2.09 -23.39
CA MET A 3 -18.78 2.85 -22.39
C MET A 3 -19.75 3.75 -21.62
N SER A 4 -20.00 3.44 -20.36
CA SER A 4 -20.64 4.38 -19.42
C SER A 4 -19.58 5.23 -18.74
N LEU A 5 -19.72 6.54 -18.93
CA LEU A 5 -18.96 7.64 -18.33
C LEU A 5 -18.99 7.59 -16.79
N LEU A 6 -17.87 7.97 -16.16
CA LEU A 6 -17.77 8.24 -14.73
C LEU A 6 -18.75 9.37 -14.34
N PRO A 7 -19.52 9.27 -13.24
CA PRO A 7 -20.35 10.37 -12.79
C PRO A 7 -19.52 11.48 -12.11
N ASP A 8 -19.88 12.73 -12.41
CA ASP A 8 -19.43 13.94 -11.73
C ASP A 8 -19.87 13.92 -10.25
N TRP A 9 -18.92 13.97 -9.33
CA TRP A 9 -19.16 13.87 -7.88
C TRP A 9 -19.19 15.23 -7.16
N GLU A 10 -19.06 16.35 -7.88
CA GLU A 10 -18.97 17.71 -7.29
C GLU A 10 -20.33 18.31 -6.84
N SER A 11 -21.43 17.56 -6.85
CA SER A 11 -22.76 18.11 -6.54
C SER A 11 -23.58 17.26 -5.56
N GLN A 12 -22.96 16.78 -4.49
CA GLN A 12 -23.70 16.21 -3.35
C GLN A 12 -23.44 17.02 -2.08
N THR A 13 -24.34 17.97 -1.81
CA THR A 13 -24.50 18.61 -0.50
C THR A 13 -25.22 17.66 0.43
N PHE A 14 -24.54 17.16 1.47
CA PHE A 14 -25.16 16.43 2.57
C PHE A 14 -25.65 17.43 3.64
N PRO A 15 -26.84 17.24 4.24
CA PRO A 15 -27.41 18.15 5.22
C PRO A 15 -26.66 18.09 6.56
N SER A 16 -26.38 19.26 7.13
CA SER A 16 -25.80 19.41 8.47
C SER A 16 -26.73 18.86 9.56
N PRO A 17 -26.21 18.13 10.57
CA PRO A 17 -27.02 17.77 11.72
C PRO A 17 -27.31 19.01 12.57
N LYS A 18 -28.59 19.25 12.86
CA LYS A 18 -29.08 20.29 13.76
C LYS A 18 -28.71 19.90 15.21
N LEU A 19 -27.81 20.65 15.82
CA LEU A 19 -27.59 20.63 17.27
C LEU A 19 -28.73 21.38 17.95
N GLY A 20 -29.51 20.67 18.77
CA GLY A 20 -30.52 21.26 19.66
C GLY A 20 -29.88 21.91 20.89
N PRO A 21 -30.48 22.97 21.45
CA PRO A 21 -29.93 23.66 22.61
C PRO A 21 -30.28 22.92 23.90
N ASN A 22 -29.38 23.00 24.89
CA ASN A 22 -29.51 22.70 26.32
C ASN A 22 -28.65 21.55 26.83
N ALA A 23 -27.45 21.89 27.29
CA ALA A 23 -26.84 21.27 28.46
C ALA A 23 -25.98 22.33 29.17
N VAL A 24 -26.56 22.91 30.22
CA VAL A 24 -25.86 23.68 31.25
C VAL A 24 -25.10 22.68 32.11
N PHE A 25 -23.78 22.79 32.21
CA PHE A 25 -23.07 22.38 33.41
C PHE A 25 -21.88 23.31 33.67
N THR A 26 -21.95 23.91 34.84
CA THR A 26 -20.98 24.77 35.49
C THR A 26 -19.80 23.96 36.02
N ASN A 27 -18.56 24.43 35.83
CA ASN A 27 -17.71 24.69 37.00
C ASN A 27 -16.47 25.54 36.69
N ARG A 28 -16.16 26.38 37.67
CA ARG A 28 -15.12 27.41 37.69
C ARG A 28 -13.76 26.82 38.06
N SER A 29 -12.70 27.35 37.47
CA SER A 29 -11.45 27.75 38.14
C SER A 29 -10.67 28.74 37.25
N PRO A 30 -9.95 29.72 37.83
CA PRO A 30 -9.70 31.02 37.20
C PRO A 30 -8.42 31.10 36.34
N PRO A 31 -8.31 32.06 35.41
CA PRO A 31 -7.08 32.31 34.67
C PRO A 31 -6.06 33.09 35.52
N LEU A 32 -4.82 32.62 35.53
CA LEU A 32 -3.68 33.31 36.11
C LEU A 32 -3.42 34.63 35.37
N GLN A 33 -3.51 35.74 36.10
CA GLN A 33 -3.13 37.08 35.64
C GLN A 33 -1.61 37.23 35.66
N CYS A 34 -1.00 37.49 34.49
CA CYS A 34 0.35 38.04 34.42
C CYS A 34 0.27 39.56 34.20
N LYS A 35 0.89 40.32 35.11
CA LYS A 35 1.02 41.78 35.09
C LYS A 35 2.06 42.24 34.05
N PRO A 36 1.95 43.46 33.49
CA PRO A 36 2.90 44.00 32.52
C PRO A 36 4.15 44.55 33.20
N ILE A 37 5.32 44.33 32.60
CA ILE A 37 6.58 45.00 32.95
C ILE A 37 6.91 45.98 31.81
N ASN A 38 7.09 47.26 32.16
CA ASN A 38 7.47 48.35 31.26
C ASN A 38 8.98 48.61 31.31
N GLY A 39 9.56 48.92 30.14
CA GLY A 39 10.86 49.62 29.91
C GLY A 39 12.09 48.71 29.89
N LEU A 40 13.05 48.74 28.96
CA LEU A 40 13.58 49.66 27.92
C LEU A 40 14.59 48.83 27.05
N PRO A 41 15.29 49.33 26.01
CA PRO A 41 15.02 50.40 25.04
C PRO A 41 15.08 49.92 23.56
N LEU A 42 14.62 50.79 22.67
CA LEU A 42 14.60 50.69 21.21
C LEU A 42 15.99 50.52 20.57
N GLN A 43 16.17 49.50 19.72
CA GLN A 43 17.15 49.54 18.63
C GLN A 43 16.61 48.86 17.35
N ASN A 44 16.63 49.65 16.27
CA ASN A 44 16.64 49.30 14.85
C ASN A 44 15.50 48.44 14.28
N THR A 45 14.49 49.15 13.77
CA THR A 45 13.49 48.67 12.82
C THR A 45 14.13 48.28 11.48
N LEU A 46 14.56 47.02 11.36
CA LEU A 46 14.65 46.36 10.06
C LEU A 46 13.22 46.06 9.59
N LYS A 47 12.80 46.79 8.56
CA LYS A 47 11.51 46.63 7.88
C LYS A 47 11.25 45.14 7.60
N PRO A 48 10.11 44.57 8.04
CA PRO A 48 9.74 43.23 7.60
C PRO A 48 9.49 43.31 6.09
N GLN A 49 10.32 42.62 5.32
CA GLN A 49 10.05 42.38 3.92
C GLN A 49 8.72 41.63 3.85
N HIS A 50 7.68 42.30 3.35
CA HIS A 50 6.42 41.68 3.02
C HIS A 50 6.65 40.65 1.90
N HIS A 51 7.05 39.44 2.26
CA HIS A 51 6.83 38.29 1.40
C HIS A 51 5.32 38.12 1.33
N ARG A 52 4.73 38.66 0.25
CA ARG A 52 3.36 38.38 -0.16
C ARG A 52 3.19 36.86 -0.11
N LEU A 53 2.44 36.38 0.87
CA LEU A 53 1.88 35.03 0.86
C LEU A 53 0.89 34.98 -0.30
N LEU A 54 1.41 34.80 -1.51
CA LEU A 54 0.63 34.50 -2.69
C LEU A 54 -0.07 33.17 -2.41
N ARG A 55 -1.33 33.27 -2.01
CA ARG A 55 -2.27 32.15 -1.90
C ARG A 55 -2.44 31.57 -3.31
N ARG A 56 -1.53 30.68 -3.70
CA ARG A 56 -1.58 29.96 -4.97
C ARG A 56 -2.50 28.77 -4.78
N THR A 57 -3.75 28.89 -5.21
CA THR A 57 -4.57 27.72 -5.45
C THR A 57 -3.94 26.97 -6.62
N PHE A 58 -3.65 25.67 -6.46
CA PHE A 58 -3.32 24.75 -7.54
C PHE A 58 -4.04 25.17 -8.83
N ILE A 59 -3.30 25.38 -9.93
CA ILE A 59 -3.93 25.63 -11.22
C ILE A 59 -4.90 24.47 -11.42
N ALA A 60 -6.20 24.73 -11.58
CA ALA A 60 -7.24 23.70 -11.76
C ALA A 60 -7.09 22.98 -13.12
N ALA A 61 -5.87 22.63 -13.51
CA ALA A 61 -5.56 21.77 -14.62
C ALA A 61 -5.84 20.33 -14.19
N LYS A 62 -6.80 19.70 -14.86
CA LYS A 62 -7.05 18.27 -14.72
C LYS A 62 -5.81 17.52 -15.21
N ILE A 63 -5.01 17.00 -14.29
CA ILE A 63 -3.95 16.07 -14.64
C ILE A 63 -4.63 14.79 -15.18
N LYS A 64 -4.44 14.53 -16.47
CA LYS A 64 -5.02 13.36 -17.12
C LYS A 64 -4.34 12.12 -16.54
N TRP A 65 -5.11 11.27 -15.85
CA TRP A 65 -4.60 9.96 -15.47
C TRP A 65 -4.27 9.16 -16.74
N VAL A 66 -3.06 8.61 -16.80
CA VAL A 66 -2.60 7.77 -17.92
C VAL A 66 -2.23 6.41 -17.36
N ARG A 67 -2.84 5.37 -17.93
CA ARG A 67 -2.61 3.98 -17.57
C ARG A 67 -1.13 3.63 -17.73
N ASP A 68 -0.60 2.92 -16.74
CA ASP A 68 0.74 2.34 -16.80
C ASP A 68 0.61 0.81 -16.86
N PRO A 69 0.78 0.19 -18.05
CA PRO A 69 0.57 -1.25 -18.20
C PRO A 69 1.58 -2.08 -17.39
N TYR A 70 2.77 -1.55 -17.13
CA TYR A 70 3.80 -2.29 -16.39
C TYR A 70 3.53 -2.29 -14.89
N LEU A 71 3.13 -1.14 -14.33
CA LEU A 71 2.73 -1.07 -12.92
C LEU A 71 1.43 -1.83 -12.66
N ASP A 72 0.50 -1.80 -13.61
CA ASP A 72 -0.70 -2.65 -13.58
C ASP A 72 -0.34 -4.15 -13.53
N GLU A 73 0.66 -4.58 -14.30
CA GLU A 73 1.14 -5.96 -14.30
C GLU A 73 1.79 -6.31 -12.95
N ALA A 74 2.62 -5.43 -12.40
CA ALA A 74 3.22 -5.60 -11.08
C ALA A 74 2.17 -5.77 -9.95
N VAL A 75 1.02 -5.11 -10.06
CA VAL A 75 -0.12 -5.32 -9.14
C VAL A 75 -0.85 -6.63 -9.45
N SER A 76 -1.09 -6.91 -10.73
CA SER A 76 -1.88 -8.08 -11.17
C SER A 76 -1.21 -9.43 -10.85
N LYS A 77 0.13 -9.49 -10.84
CA LYS A 77 0.89 -10.70 -10.47
C LYS A 77 0.55 -11.21 -9.07
N GLU A 78 0.19 -10.33 -8.14
CA GLU A 78 -0.10 -10.66 -6.74
C GLU A 78 -1.58 -10.89 -6.45
N LYS A 79 -2.46 -10.94 -7.47
CA LYS A 79 -3.93 -11.00 -7.32
C LYS A 79 -4.45 -12.05 -6.33
N ASN A 80 -3.81 -13.21 -6.28
CA ASN A 80 -4.25 -14.36 -5.46
C ASN A 80 -3.34 -14.60 -4.25
N LEU A 81 -2.34 -13.75 -4.03
CA LEU A 81 -1.33 -13.98 -3.02
C LEU A 81 -1.87 -13.82 -1.60
N LYS A 82 -2.55 -12.71 -1.29
CA LYS A 82 -3.16 -12.49 0.04
C LYS A 82 -4.19 -13.59 0.38
N PRO A 83 -5.16 -13.93 -0.51
CA PRO A 83 -6.07 -15.05 -0.27
C PRO A 83 -5.37 -16.39 -0.05
N LEU A 84 -4.31 -16.69 -0.83
CA LEU A 84 -3.55 -17.92 -0.64
C LEU A 84 -2.85 -17.95 0.72
N LEU A 85 -2.20 -16.86 1.13
CA LEU A 85 -1.49 -16.83 2.40
C LEU A 85 -2.46 -16.96 3.57
N ALA A 86 -3.64 -16.34 3.49
CA ALA A 86 -4.71 -16.54 4.46
C ALA A 86 -5.15 -18.01 4.55
N LEU A 87 -5.37 -18.67 3.40
CA LEU A 87 -5.72 -20.10 3.36
C LEU A 87 -4.60 -20.98 3.93
N LYS A 88 -3.33 -20.67 3.60
CA LYS A 88 -2.15 -21.35 4.13
C LYS A 88 -2.13 -21.28 5.66
N THR A 89 -2.24 -20.08 6.22
CA THR A 89 -2.28 -19.87 7.68
C THR A 89 -3.45 -20.63 8.30
N LEU A 90 -4.64 -20.58 7.71
CA LEU A 90 -5.82 -21.29 8.21
C LEU A 90 -5.65 -22.82 8.24
N ILE A 91 -5.05 -23.41 7.19
CA ILE A 91 -4.76 -24.86 7.16
C ILE A 91 -3.73 -25.22 8.23
N LEU A 92 -2.69 -24.41 8.41
CA LEU A 92 -1.62 -24.67 9.37
C LEU A 92 -2.08 -24.50 10.83
N SER A 93 -3.04 -23.61 11.09
CA SER A 93 -3.64 -23.44 12.41
C SER A 93 -4.61 -24.55 12.80
N ALA A 94 -5.10 -25.34 11.83
CA ALA A 94 -5.99 -26.46 12.13
C ALA A 94 -5.22 -27.60 12.83
N PRO A 95 -5.76 -28.24 13.88
CA PRO A 95 -5.07 -29.27 14.65
C PRO A 95 -4.68 -30.50 13.81
N SER A 96 -5.48 -30.82 12.78
CA SER A 96 -5.20 -31.90 11.83
C SER A 96 -4.34 -31.46 10.64
N LYS A 97 -3.94 -30.18 10.57
CA LYS A 97 -3.34 -29.53 9.39
C LYS A 97 -4.17 -29.74 8.11
N THR A 98 -5.48 -29.92 8.28
CA THR A 98 -6.45 -30.15 7.22
C THR A 98 -7.69 -29.30 7.47
N LEU A 99 -8.31 -28.81 6.40
CA LEU A 99 -9.64 -28.21 6.50
C LEU A 99 -10.68 -29.20 5.95
N PRO A 100 -11.75 -29.51 6.70
CA PRO A 100 -12.91 -30.19 6.15
C PRO A 100 -13.66 -29.19 5.27
N ALA A 101 -13.33 -29.14 3.98
CA ALA A 101 -14.24 -28.55 3.00
C ALA A 101 -15.35 -29.59 2.74
N ALA A 102 -16.57 -29.12 2.47
CA ALA A 102 -17.82 -29.91 2.48
C ALA A 102 -17.82 -31.25 1.70
N VAL A 103 -16.79 -31.56 0.91
CA VAL A 103 -16.60 -32.83 0.19
C VAL A 103 -15.12 -33.33 0.15
N ALA A 104 -14.13 -32.62 0.72
CA ALA A 104 -12.72 -33.04 0.67
C ALA A 104 -11.83 -32.45 1.78
N ALA A 105 -10.90 -33.25 2.29
CA ALA A 105 -9.83 -32.78 3.17
C ALA A 105 -8.77 -32.00 2.37
N VAL A 106 -8.65 -30.70 2.62
CA VAL A 106 -7.65 -29.85 1.97
C VAL A 106 -6.35 -29.85 2.79
N ARG A 107 -5.23 -30.18 2.15
CA ARG A 107 -3.88 -30.20 2.75
C ARG A 107 -2.88 -29.44 1.90
N LEU A 108 -1.85 -28.89 2.54
CA LEU A 108 -0.70 -28.31 1.83
C LEU A 108 0.15 -29.41 1.20
N THR A 109 0.69 -29.12 0.01
CA THR A 109 1.65 -30.00 -0.66
C THR A 109 3.01 -29.96 0.07
N PRO A 110 3.86 -30.99 -0.05
CA PRO A 110 5.21 -30.97 0.53
C PRO A 110 6.03 -29.75 0.08
N GLN A 111 5.87 -29.33 -1.18
CA GLN A 111 6.51 -28.13 -1.73
C GLN A 111 6.02 -26.85 -1.04
N ALA A 112 4.73 -26.74 -0.74
CA ALA A 112 4.17 -25.59 -0.03
C ALA A 112 4.62 -25.53 1.43
N ILE A 113 4.76 -26.70 2.07
CA ILE A 113 5.28 -26.81 3.45
C ILE A 113 6.76 -26.42 3.50
N ALA A 114 7.59 -26.94 2.58
CA ALA A 114 8.99 -26.56 2.49
C ALA A 114 9.16 -25.04 2.30
N LEU A 115 8.39 -24.46 1.36
CA LEU A 115 8.40 -23.03 1.11
C LEU A 115 7.96 -22.21 2.33
N HIS A 116 6.99 -22.70 3.10
CA HIS A 116 6.59 -22.07 4.35
C HIS A 116 7.67 -22.11 5.43
N ASN A 117 8.38 -23.23 5.59
CA ASN A 117 9.48 -23.32 6.54
C ASN A 117 10.62 -22.37 6.18
N GLU A 118 10.90 -22.21 4.88
CA GLU A 118 11.87 -21.22 4.40
C GLU A 118 11.42 -19.78 4.69
N GLU A 119 10.13 -19.47 4.54
CA GLU A 119 9.55 -18.17 4.91
C GLU A 119 9.75 -17.87 6.41
N LEU A 120 9.47 -18.86 7.27
CA LEU A 120 9.69 -18.74 8.71
C LEU A 120 11.17 -18.50 9.05
N ALA A 121 12.09 -19.20 8.37
CA ALA A 121 13.52 -19.00 8.55
C ALA A 121 13.96 -17.58 8.14
N VAL A 122 13.40 -17.03 7.06
CA VAL A 122 13.64 -15.63 6.68
C VAL A 122 13.15 -14.68 7.78
N HIS A 123 11.94 -14.89 8.31
CA HIS A 123 11.41 -14.05 9.39
C HIS A 123 12.20 -14.16 10.70
N ALA A 124 12.77 -15.33 11.01
CA ALA A 124 13.52 -15.58 12.23
C ALA A 124 14.96 -15.03 12.21
N SER A 125 15.47 -14.60 11.05
CA SER A 125 16.83 -14.06 10.98
C SER A 125 16.95 -12.71 11.74
N PRO A 126 18.02 -12.49 12.52
CA PRO A 126 18.15 -11.27 13.35
C PRO A 126 18.07 -9.97 12.55
N GLU A 127 18.70 -9.94 11.38
CA GLU A 127 18.66 -8.80 10.46
C GLU A 127 17.22 -8.48 10.03
N ARG A 128 16.43 -9.51 9.71
CA ARG A 128 15.04 -9.35 9.28
C ARG A 128 14.11 -8.90 10.39
N LEU A 129 14.34 -9.38 11.61
CA LEU A 129 13.63 -8.93 12.80
C LEU A 129 13.92 -7.46 13.08
N GLN A 130 15.20 -7.06 13.06
CA GLN A 130 15.63 -5.67 13.22
C GLN A 130 15.01 -4.76 12.15
N GLU A 131 15.11 -5.12 10.88
CA GLU A 131 14.52 -4.32 9.80
C GLU A 131 12.99 -4.20 9.91
N ALA A 132 12.32 -5.26 10.35
CA ALA A 132 10.87 -5.24 10.56
C ALA A 132 10.47 -4.36 11.76
N ALA A 133 11.22 -4.43 12.86
CA ALA A 133 11.08 -3.53 14.00
C ALA A 133 11.31 -2.07 13.58
N GLU A 134 12.37 -1.76 12.84
CA GLU A 134 12.63 -0.40 12.36
C GLU A 134 11.54 0.14 11.43
N ARG A 135 11.02 -0.69 10.51
CA ARG A 135 9.87 -0.31 9.67
C ARG A 135 8.62 -0.02 10.51
N LEU A 136 8.33 -0.86 11.50
CA LEU A 136 7.18 -0.69 12.39
C LEU A 136 7.34 0.57 13.27
N ALA A 137 8.52 0.80 13.83
CA ALA A 137 8.82 2.00 14.61
C ALA A 137 8.72 3.26 13.75
N LYS A 138 9.26 3.26 12.53
CA LYS A 138 9.10 4.37 11.58
C LYS A 138 7.63 4.65 11.26
N LEU A 139 6.78 3.62 11.12
CA LEU A 139 5.34 3.81 10.94
C LEU A 139 4.71 4.50 12.15
N LEU A 140 5.05 4.10 13.38
CA LEU A 140 4.58 4.76 14.61
C LEU A 140 5.11 6.19 14.74
N MET A 141 6.34 6.46 14.29
CA MET A 141 6.93 7.79 14.28
C MET A 141 6.20 8.72 13.30
N LEU A 142 5.76 8.22 12.14
CA LEU A 142 4.89 8.97 11.22
C LEU A 142 3.54 9.32 11.86
N ALA A 143 3.11 8.57 12.89
CA ALA A 143 1.80 8.76 13.48
C ALA A 143 1.65 10.02 14.33
N GLY A 144 2.75 10.75 14.60
CA GLY A 144 2.78 12.01 15.38
C GLY A 144 2.49 11.82 16.88
N ALA A 145 1.44 11.06 17.22
CA ALA A 145 1.06 10.65 18.56
C ALA A 145 1.92 9.48 19.09
N ARG A 146 2.85 8.94 18.29
CA ARG A 146 3.69 7.77 18.61
C ARG A 146 2.89 6.51 18.96
N ARG A 147 1.60 6.47 18.61
CA ARG A 147 0.70 5.34 18.82
C ARG A 147 -0.21 5.14 17.62
N LEU A 148 -0.55 3.88 17.35
CA LEU A 148 -1.52 3.49 16.34
C LEU A 148 -2.38 2.34 16.87
N PRO A 149 -3.70 2.34 16.65
CA PRO A 149 -4.55 1.18 16.93
C PRO A 149 -4.04 -0.04 16.18
N LEU A 150 -4.01 -1.19 16.86
CA LEU A 150 -3.56 -2.45 16.25
C LEU A 150 -4.30 -2.75 14.95
N ARG A 151 -5.61 -2.43 14.87
CA ARG A 151 -6.39 -2.59 13.63
C ARG A 151 -5.78 -1.85 12.42
N ILE A 152 -5.20 -0.66 12.64
CA ILE A 152 -4.58 0.14 11.58
C ILE A 152 -3.22 -0.44 11.24
N VAL A 153 -2.44 -0.87 12.24
CA VAL A 153 -1.17 -1.58 12.03
C VAL A 153 -1.40 -2.85 11.19
N ASP A 154 -2.46 -3.59 11.52
CA ASP A 154 -2.85 -4.84 10.85
C ASP A 154 -3.23 -4.63 9.38
N CYS A 155 -3.82 -3.47 9.02
CA CYS A 155 -4.05 -3.10 7.62
C CYS A 155 -2.74 -3.09 6.80
N PHE A 156 -1.61 -2.76 7.43
CA PHE A 156 -0.29 -2.72 6.80
C PHE A 156 0.58 -3.94 7.10
N ARG A 157 0.15 -4.89 7.96
CA ARG A 157 0.95 -6.05 8.40
C ARG A 157 1.62 -6.77 7.24
N PHE A 158 0.82 -7.12 6.22
CA PHE A 158 1.31 -7.78 5.01
C PHE A 158 2.29 -6.89 4.24
N ASP A 159 1.97 -5.62 4.06
CA ASP A 159 2.77 -4.70 3.23
C ASP A 159 4.11 -4.32 3.89
N LEU A 160 4.15 -4.25 5.22
CA LEU A 160 5.38 -4.07 6.04
C LEU A 160 6.24 -5.34 6.13
N GLY A 161 5.67 -6.50 5.74
CA GLY A 161 6.34 -7.80 5.85
C GLY A 161 6.48 -8.26 7.30
N LEU A 162 5.49 -7.97 8.14
CA LEU A 162 5.41 -8.46 9.51
C LEU A 162 4.87 -9.90 9.53
N PRO A 163 5.40 -10.77 10.40
CA PRO A 163 4.84 -12.11 10.60
C PRO A 163 3.49 -12.04 11.31
N ASP A 164 2.70 -13.12 11.23
CA ASP A 164 1.35 -13.17 11.83
C ASP A 164 1.38 -12.98 13.35
N ASN A 165 2.47 -13.38 14.00
CA ASN A 165 2.73 -13.28 15.43
C ASN A 165 3.63 -12.07 15.80
N TYR A 166 3.64 -10.99 15.02
CA TYR A 166 4.55 -9.86 15.26
C TYR A 166 4.43 -9.25 16.67
N ILE A 167 3.25 -9.33 17.29
CA ILE A 167 3.04 -8.86 18.67
C ILE A 167 3.87 -9.68 19.66
N THR A 168 3.83 -11.01 19.58
CA THR A 168 4.55 -11.90 20.49
C THR A 168 5.98 -12.20 20.07
N GLY A 169 6.32 -11.95 18.80
CA GLY A 169 7.69 -12.00 18.29
C GLY A 169 8.33 -10.62 18.39
N ILE A 170 8.17 -9.79 17.36
CA ILE A 170 8.84 -8.48 17.23
C ILE A 170 8.59 -7.57 18.44
N CYS A 171 7.35 -7.36 18.89
CA CYS A 171 7.13 -6.41 19.99
C CYS A 171 7.71 -6.90 21.33
N CYS A 172 7.74 -8.23 21.56
CA CYS A 172 8.38 -8.81 22.74
C CYS A 172 9.90 -8.85 22.66
N ASP A 173 10.46 -9.04 21.46
CA ASP A 173 11.92 -9.07 21.23
C ASP A 173 12.54 -7.68 21.24
N PHE A 174 11.75 -6.62 20.98
CA PHE A 174 12.16 -5.22 21.00
C PHE A 174 11.34 -4.37 21.99
N PRO A 175 11.38 -4.68 23.31
CA PRO A 175 10.61 -3.95 24.33
C PRO A 175 11.07 -2.50 24.47
N GLU A 176 12.28 -2.18 24.04
CA GLU A 176 12.81 -0.80 24.00
C GLU A 176 12.28 0.01 22.81
N TYR A 177 11.53 -0.62 21.90
CA TYR A 177 10.82 0.03 20.80
C TYR A 177 9.32 0.11 21.11
N PHE A 178 8.72 -0.99 21.56
CA PHE A 178 7.27 -1.15 21.52
C PHE A 178 6.64 -1.43 22.87
N GLN A 179 5.45 -0.86 23.07
CA GLN A 179 4.57 -1.15 24.18
C GLN A 179 3.14 -1.30 23.66
N ILE A 180 2.39 -2.24 24.24
CA ILE A 180 0.95 -2.34 24.01
C ILE A 180 0.26 -1.54 25.11
N SER A 181 -0.59 -0.59 24.72
CA SER A 181 -1.39 0.21 25.64
C SER A 181 -2.88 0.05 25.32
N SER A 182 -3.73 0.22 26.35
CA SER A 182 -5.16 0.35 26.12
C SER A 182 -5.41 1.69 25.43
N GLY A 183 -6.10 1.66 24.29
CA GLY A 183 -6.42 2.86 23.54
C GLY A 183 -7.44 3.74 24.27
N ASN A 184 -7.88 4.80 23.58
CA ASN A 184 -8.97 5.64 24.08
C ASN A 184 -10.31 4.87 24.19
N ASP A 185 -10.43 3.78 23.44
CA ASP A 185 -11.52 2.82 23.52
C ASP A 185 -11.01 1.60 24.33
N PRO A 186 -11.61 1.27 25.48
CA PRO A 186 -11.20 0.15 26.31
C PRO A 186 -11.18 -1.21 25.58
N GLU A 187 -11.96 -1.35 24.49
CA GLU A 187 -12.02 -2.57 23.70
C GLU A 187 -10.92 -2.67 22.63
N LEU A 188 -10.19 -1.57 22.39
CA LEU A 188 -9.15 -1.51 21.35
C LEU A 188 -7.76 -1.31 21.97
N LEU A 189 -6.83 -2.14 21.51
CA LEU A 189 -5.42 -2.03 21.87
C LEU A 189 -4.68 -1.16 20.86
N ASP A 190 -3.83 -0.28 21.39
CA ASP A 190 -2.91 0.55 20.63
C ASP A 190 -1.50 -0.03 20.75
N LEU A 191 -0.76 0.05 19.66
CA LEU A 191 0.69 -0.13 19.66
C LEU A 191 1.34 1.24 19.81
N GLU A 192 2.20 1.37 20.82
CA GLU A 192 2.89 2.60 21.17
C GLU A 192 4.41 2.45 21.02
N LEU A 193 5.05 3.53 20.57
CA LEU A 193 6.49 3.67 20.51
C LEU A 193 7.00 4.25 21.84
N VAL A 194 7.75 3.44 22.58
CA VAL A 194 8.26 3.77 23.92
C VAL A 194 9.06 5.07 23.92
N SER A 195 10.01 5.20 23.00
CA SER A 195 10.87 6.37 22.89
C SER A 195 11.12 6.75 21.42
N TRP A 196 11.23 8.05 21.17
CA TRP A 196 11.59 8.57 19.86
C TRP A 196 13.05 8.22 19.54
N ARG A 197 13.32 7.81 18.29
CA ARG A 197 14.64 7.36 17.83
C ARG A 197 15.16 8.23 16.72
N GLU A 198 16.06 9.15 17.05
CA GLU A 198 16.62 10.12 16.08
C GLU A 198 17.38 9.46 14.93
N ASN A 199 18.02 8.32 15.17
CA ASN A 199 18.69 7.56 14.12
C ASN A 199 17.70 7.00 13.06
N LEU A 200 16.43 6.82 13.41
CA LEU A 200 15.37 6.40 12.49
C LEU A 200 14.63 7.59 11.85
N ALA A 201 14.71 8.79 12.45
CA ALA A 201 14.03 10.02 12.02
C ALA A 201 14.65 10.67 10.77
N CYS A 202 15.10 9.85 9.81
CA CYS A 202 15.62 10.29 8.53
C CYS A 202 14.85 9.60 7.40
N SER A 203 14.19 10.40 6.57
CA SER A 203 13.39 9.92 5.43
C SER A 203 14.26 9.37 4.31
N VAL A 204 13.66 8.56 3.44
CA VAL A 204 14.35 8.01 2.27
C VAL A 204 14.88 9.12 1.34
N LEU A 205 14.15 10.23 1.21
CA LEU A 205 14.58 11.35 0.38
C LEU A 205 15.73 12.13 1.03
N GLU A 206 15.72 12.31 2.34
CA GLU A 206 16.84 12.89 3.09
C GLU A 206 18.10 12.02 2.96
N LYS A 207 17.98 10.71 3.24
CA LYS A 207 19.09 9.75 3.09
C LYS A 207 19.70 9.78 1.69
N ARG A 208 18.87 9.90 0.65
CA ARG A 208 19.33 9.98 -0.75
C ARG A 208 20.00 11.32 -1.06
N ALA A 209 19.51 12.42 -0.50
CA ALA A 209 20.11 13.74 -0.68
C ALA A 209 21.49 13.85 0.00
N MET A 210 21.73 13.08 1.08
CA MET A 210 23.01 13.08 1.80
C MET A 210 24.19 12.63 0.91
N ASN A 211 24.04 11.62 0.03
CA ASN A 211 25.12 11.09 -0.82
C ASN A 211 26.51 10.96 -0.13
N GLY A 212 26.55 10.67 1.18
CA GLY A 212 27.79 10.56 1.97
C GLY A 212 28.29 11.84 2.68
N ASN A 213 27.63 12.99 2.50
CA ASN A 213 27.89 14.23 3.25
C ASN A 213 26.91 14.39 4.42
N SER A 214 27.42 14.85 5.57
CA SER A 214 26.69 14.96 6.85
C SER A 214 25.73 16.15 6.96
N ASP A 215 25.78 17.11 6.04
CA ASP A 215 25.13 18.41 6.24
C ASP A 215 23.72 18.47 5.66
N ILE A 216 22.76 17.76 6.27
CA ILE A 216 21.35 18.12 6.09
C ILE A 216 21.08 19.40 6.88
N ARG A 217 20.85 20.49 6.15
CA ARG A 217 20.34 21.72 6.73
C ARG A 217 18.82 21.70 6.68
N LYS A 218 18.17 21.94 7.83
CA LYS A 218 16.73 22.11 7.90
C LYS A 218 16.26 23.13 6.87
N GLY A 219 15.27 22.77 6.06
CA GLY A 219 14.78 23.60 4.96
C GLY A 219 15.53 23.46 3.63
N MET A 220 16.43 22.46 3.49
CA MET A 220 17.01 22.10 2.20
C MET A 220 15.92 21.80 1.17
N ARG A 221 16.17 22.17 -0.10
CA ARG A 221 15.26 21.86 -1.21
C ARG A 221 15.55 20.45 -1.70
N ILE A 222 14.68 19.51 -1.34
CA ILE A 222 14.71 18.13 -1.83
C ILE A 222 13.54 17.95 -2.79
N ALA A 223 13.86 17.55 -4.02
CA ALA A 223 12.88 17.28 -5.06
C ALA A 223 12.52 15.79 -5.08
N PHE A 224 11.25 15.50 -5.33
CA PHE A 224 10.77 14.14 -5.56
C PHE A 224 11.15 13.68 -6.96
N PRO A 225 11.59 12.43 -7.14
CA PRO A 225 11.74 11.87 -8.47
C PRO A 225 10.41 11.76 -9.20
N MET A 226 10.37 12.31 -10.42
CA MET A 226 9.18 12.36 -11.25
C MET A 226 9.28 11.37 -12.40
N PHE A 227 8.37 10.39 -12.43
CA PHE A 227 8.26 9.36 -13.47
C PHE A 227 6.86 9.41 -14.07
N PHE A 228 6.76 9.82 -15.33
CA PHE A 228 5.47 9.87 -16.03
C PHE A 228 5.31 8.69 -17.00
N SER A 229 4.09 8.18 -17.12
CA SER A 229 3.76 7.14 -18.11
C SER A 229 4.04 7.64 -19.53
N ARG A 230 4.34 6.72 -20.46
CA ARG A 230 4.52 7.09 -21.88
C ARG A 230 3.26 7.77 -22.43
N GLY A 231 3.42 8.86 -23.17
CA GLY A 231 2.31 9.64 -23.72
C GLY A 231 1.65 10.58 -22.72
N PHE A 232 2.22 10.74 -21.52
CA PHE A 232 1.82 11.78 -20.58
C PHE A 232 2.46 13.11 -21.00
N ASP A 233 1.62 14.08 -21.37
CA ASP A 233 2.06 15.43 -21.75
C ASP A 233 1.63 16.43 -20.67
N LEU A 234 2.60 17.04 -19.99
CA LEU A 234 2.33 18.10 -19.03
C LEU A 234 2.15 19.41 -19.78
N GLN A 235 0.97 20.01 -19.62
CA GLN A 235 0.79 21.41 -20.00
C GLN A 235 1.88 22.27 -19.35
N LYS A 236 2.49 23.18 -20.12
CA LYS A 236 3.60 24.03 -19.66
C LYS A 236 3.32 24.70 -18.31
N LYS A 237 2.12 25.24 -18.11
CA LYS A 237 1.70 25.86 -16.85
C LYS A 237 1.75 24.91 -15.65
N VAL A 238 1.37 23.64 -15.84
CA VAL A 238 1.42 22.61 -14.79
C VAL A 238 2.87 22.23 -14.48
N LYS A 239 3.71 22.13 -15.52
CA LYS A 239 5.14 21.89 -15.38
C LYS A 239 5.81 23.02 -14.60
N ASP A 240 5.59 24.27 -14.99
CA ASP A 240 6.17 25.44 -14.32
C ASP A 240 5.74 25.51 -12.84
N TRP A 241 4.45 25.26 -12.56
CA TRP A 241 3.95 25.17 -11.18
C TRP A 241 4.59 24.01 -10.39
N LEU A 242 4.73 22.84 -11.01
CA LEU A 242 5.36 21.68 -10.39
C LEU A 242 6.84 21.95 -10.08
N ASP A 243 7.56 22.62 -10.98
CA ASP A 243 8.96 23.00 -10.79
C ASP A 243 9.11 23.98 -9.61
N GLU A 244 8.21 24.95 -9.47
CA GLU A 244 8.17 25.84 -8.30
C GLU A 244 7.87 25.06 -7.00
N TRP A 245 6.90 24.15 -7.03
CA TRP A 245 6.56 23.29 -5.89
C TRP A 245 7.72 22.37 -5.47
N GLN A 246 8.44 21.80 -6.44
CA GLN A 246 9.64 21.00 -6.17
C GLN A 246 10.76 21.82 -5.51
N ASN A 247 10.81 23.13 -5.75
CA ASN A 247 11.78 24.05 -5.17
C ASN A 247 11.43 24.56 -3.76
N LEU A 248 10.24 24.23 -3.22
CA LEU A 248 9.92 24.55 -1.83
C LEU A 248 10.87 23.84 -0.84
N PRO A 249 11.10 24.41 0.36
CA PRO A 249 11.81 23.71 1.43
C PRO A 249 11.22 22.32 1.70
N TYR A 250 12.07 21.32 1.89
CA TYR A 250 11.67 20.00 2.34
C TYR A 250 11.52 20.02 3.86
N ILE A 251 10.41 19.48 4.35
CA ILE A 251 10.14 19.27 5.78
C ILE A 251 10.06 17.75 5.97
N SER A 252 10.81 17.21 6.93
CA SER A 252 10.85 15.77 7.12
C SER A 252 9.46 15.22 7.47
N PRO A 253 9.10 14.02 6.98
CA PRO A 253 7.93 13.26 7.43
C PRO A 253 7.88 13.02 8.93
N TYR A 254 9.06 13.01 9.57
CA TYR A 254 9.22 12.80 11.02
C TYR A 254 9.17 14.11 11.82
N GLU A 255 9.02 15.25 11.16
CA GLU A 255 8.77 16.53 11.81
C GLU A 255 7.27 16.87 11.83
N ASN A 256 6.84 17.62 12.85
CA ASN A 256 5.45 18.07 12.94
C ASN A 256 5.17 19.22 11.94
N GLY A 257 4.51 18.90 10.82
CA GLY A 257 4.06 19.86 9.82
C GLY A 257 2.63 20.39 9.98
N PHE A 258 1.90 20.05 11.06
CA PHE A 258 0.51 20.50 11.25
C PHE A 258 0.36 21.99 11.56
N HIS A 259 1.46 22.66 11.92
CA HIS A 259 1.49 24.12 12.10
C HIS A 259 1.35 24.89 10.76
N LEU A 260 1.54 24.22 9.63
CA LEU A 260 1.41 24.81 8.30
C LEU A 260 -0.05 25.07 7.97
N ASN A 261 -0.32 26.12 7.20
CA ASN A 261 -1.66 26.35 6.66
C ASN A 261 -2.08 25.14 5.79
N PRO A 262 -3.19 24.43 6.12
CA PRO A 262 -3.58 23.20 5.42
C PRO A 262 -3.81 23.36 3.90
N ASN A 263 -4.02 24.59 3.43
CA ASN A 263 -4.23 24.93 2.02
C ASN A 263 -2.98 25.48 1.33
N SER A 264 -1.82 25.45 1.98
CA SER A 264 -0.55 25.91 1.39
C SER A 264 0.15 24.81 0.60
N ASP A 265 0.89 25.20 -0.44
CA ASP A 265 1.75 24.30 -1.22
C ASP A 265 2.78 23.59 -0.32
N GLN A 266 3.23 24.24 0.76
CA GLN A 266 4.15 23.67 1.75
C GLN A 266 3.50 22.53 2.55
N ALA A 267 2.26 22.71 3.02
CA ALA A 267 1.51 21.65 3.70
C ALA A 267 1.19 20.48 2.77
N GLU A 268 0.95 20.78 1.49
CA GLU A 268 0.76 19.76 0.46
C GLU A 268 2.06 18.99 0.20
N LYS A 269 3.19 19.67 0.09
CA LYS A 269 4.52 19.06 -0.05
C LYS A 269 4.86 18.14 1.12
N TRP A 270 4.57 18.58 2.34
CA TRP A 270 4.77 17.76 3.52
C TRP A 270 3.86 16.52 3.54
N ALA A 271 2.58 16.65 3.14
CA ALA A 271 1.69 15.49 3.02
C ALA A 271 2.18 14.48 1.96
N VAL A 272 2.74 14.96 0.83
CA VAL A 272 3.38 14.10 -0.18
C VAL A 272 4.64 13.42 0.37
N ALA A 273 5.44 14.12 1.17
CA ALA A 273 6.60 13.56 1.84
C ALA A 273 6.22 12.41 2.80
N VAL A 274 5.18 12.62 3.61
CA VAL A 274 4.66 11.58 4.54
C VAL A 274 4.15 10.37 3.77
N LEU A 275 3.37 10.58 2.70
CA LEU A 275 2.86 9.48 1.88
C LEU A 275 3.98 8.74 1.13
N HIS A 276 5.00 9.47 0.66
CA HIS A 276 6.19 8.89 0.04
C HIS A 276 6.97 8.03 1.02
N GLU A 277 7.21 8.51 2.24
CA GLU A 277 7.90 7.73 3.28
C GLU A 277 7.07 6.50 3.67
N LEU A 278 5.75 6.65 3.86
CA LEU A 278 4.85 5.54 4.16
C LEU A 278 4.98 4.41 3.12
N LEU A 279 4.89 4.74 1.83
CA LEU A 279 5.04 3.73 0.77
C LEU A 279 6.46 3.16 0.74
N SER A 280 7.47 3.96 1.07
CA SER A 280 8.86 3.51 1.14
C SER A 280 9.11 2.50 2.27
N LEU A 281 8.30 2.51 3.34
CA LEU A 281 8.34 1.47 4.38
C LEU A 281 7.81 0.13 3.89
N MET A 282 6.93 0.11 2.89
CA MET A 282 6.32 -1.12 2.41
C MET A 282 7.35 -1.96 1.64
N VAL A 283 7.41 -3.26 1.92
CA VAL A 283 8.32 -4.22 1.26
C VAL A 283 8.17 -4.19 -0.26
N SER A 284 6.94 -4.06 -0.73
CA SER A 284 6.62 -3.99 -2.16
C SER A 284 6.48 -2.56 -2.69
N LYS A 285 6.71 -1.54 -1.86
CA LYS A 285 6.56 -0.11 -2.22
C LYS A 285 5.19 0.24 -2.81
N LYS A 286 4.17 -0.51 -2.39
CA LYS A 286 2.76 -0.37 -2.76
C LYS A 286 1.88 -0.83 -1.60
N THR A 287 0.66 -0.32 -1.54
CA THR A 287 -0.39 -0.74 -0.60
C THR A 287 -1.76 -0.41 -1.16
N GLU A 288 -2.82 -0.92 -0.53
CA GLU A 288 -4.19 -0.59 -0.91
C GLU A 288 -4.51 0.88 -0.55
N ARG A 289 -5.21 1.56 -1.45
CA ARG A 289 -5.59 2.98 -1.29
C ARG A 289 -6.39 3.20 -0.01
N ASP A 290 -7.26 2.27 0.33
CA ASP A 290 -8.14 2.43 1.48
C ASP A 290 -7.34 2.31 2.80
N ASN A 291 -6.21 1.59 2.82
CA ASN A 291 -5.26 1.61 3.95
C ASN A 291 -4.67 3.01 4.14
N ILE A 292 -4.25 3.67 3.05
CA ILE A 292 -3.72 5.04 3.09
C ILE A 292 -4.78 6.02 3.60
N PHE A 293 -6.03 5.86 3.18
CA PHE A 293 -7.13 6.72 3.64
C PHE A 293 -7.46 6.48 5.11
N CYS A 294 -7.53 5.22 5.54
CA CYS A 294 -7.74 4.87 6.95
C CYS A 294 -6.67 5.49 7.85
N LEU A 295 -5.39 5.35 7.47
CA LEU A 295 -4.29 5.99 8.19
C LEU A 295 -4.37 7.51 8.13
N GLY A 296 -4.62 8.09 6.94
CA GLY A 296 -4.70 9.53 6.75
C GLY A 296 -5.79 10.20 7.56
N GLU A 297 -6.96 9.58 7.70
CA GLU A 297 -8.03 10.05 8.58
C GLU A 297 -7.59 10.00 10.05
N TYR A 298 -7.01 8.88 10.49
CA TYR A 298 -6.49 8.74 11.87
C TYR A 298 -5.43 9.79 12.20
N LEU A 299 -4.56 10.11 11.25
CA LEU A 299 -3.50 11.11 11.40
C LEU A 299 -3.96 12.56 11.21
N GLY A 300 -5.22 12.82 10.81
CA GLY A 300 -5.69 14.18 10.53
C GLY A 300 -5.19 14.77 9.21
N PHE A 301 -4.76 13.94 8.25
CA PHE A 301 -4.53 14.38 6.87
C PHE A 301 -5.81 14.65 6.10
N GLY A 302 -6.90 13.98 6.46
CA GLY A 302 -8.19 14.10 5.77
C GLY A 302 -8.05 13.90 4.26
N SER A 303 -8.66 14.79 3.47
CA SER A 303 -8.58 14.74 2.01
C SER A 303 -7.19 15.02 1.39
N ARG A 304 -6.16 15.36 2.18
CA ARG A 304 -4.81 15.71 1.65
C ARG A 304 -4.16 14.55 0.93
N PHE A 305 -4.22 13.33 1.46
CA PHE A 305 -3.69 12.14 0.76
C PHE A 305 -4.47 11.84 -0.53
N LYS A 306 -5.80 11.98 -0.51
CA LYS A 306 -6.63 11.84 -1.72
C LYS A 306 -6.20 12.84 -2.80
N LYS A 307 -6.00 14.11 -2.44
CA LYS A 307 -5.51 15.15 -3.36
C LYS A 307 -4.10 14.83 -3.87
N ALA A 308 -3.21 14.37 -2.99
CA ALA A 308 -1.84 14.02 -3.35
C ALA A 308 -1.78 12.90 -4.41
N LEU A 309 -2.58 11.85 -4.25
CA LEU A 309 -2.63 10.73 -5.21
C LEU A 309 -3.09 11.14 -6.61
N VAL A 310 -3.99 12.12 -6.70
CA VAL A 310 -4.50 12.64 -7.99
C VAL A 310 -3.51 13.63 -8.61
N ARG A 311 -2.94 14.53 -7.80
CA ARG A 311 -2.11 15.64 -8.27
C ARG A 311 -0.68 15.23 -8.61
N TYR A 312 -0.11 14.29 -7.87
CA TYR A 312 1.29 13.89 -8.05
C TYR A 312 1.40 12.54 -8.75
N ALA A 313 0.74 12.43 -9.91
CA ALA A 313 0.73 11.22 -10.74
C ALA A 313 2.11 10.81 -11.28
N GLY A 314 3.13 11.68 -11.16
CA GLY A 314 4.53 11.37 -11.46
C GLY A 314 5.29 10.72 -10.30
N ILE A 315 4.76 10.79 -9.07
CA ILE A 315 5.34 10.15 -7.87
C ILE A 315 4.56 8.87 -7.56
N PHE A 316 3.23 8.97 -7.57
CA PHE A 316 2.32 7.89 -7.25
C PHE A 316 1.58 7.41 -8.49
N TYR A 317 1.38 6.11 -8.58
CA TYR A 317 0.46 5.49 -9.53
C TYR A 317 -0.67 4.81 -8.77
N VAL A 318 -1.91 4.99 -9.24
CA VAL A 318 -3.07 4.27 -8.70
C VAL A 318 -3.51 3.26 -9.75
N SER A 319 -3.34 1.98 -9.43
CA SER A 319 -3.81 0.86 -10.26
C SER A 319 -5.19 0.43 -9.82
N ASN A 320 -6.07 0.15 -10.80
CA ASN A 320 -7.42 -0.37 -10.57
C ASN A 320 -7.52 -1.87 -10.88
N LYS A 321 -6.39 -2.59 -10.77
CA LYS A 321 -6.34 -4.04 -10.98
C LYS A 321 -6.87 -4.77 -9.76
N ILE A 322 -7.06 -6.09 -9.88
CA ILE A 322 -7.40 -6.98 -8.77
C ILE A 322 -8.68 -6.60 -7.97
N LYS A 323 -9.60 -5.83 -8.59
CA LYS A 323 -10.84 -5.29 -7.99
C LYS A 323 -10.62 -4.30 -6.83
N THR A 324 -9.38 -3.90 -6.55
CA THR A 324 -9.06 -2.89 -5.54
C THR A 324 -8.29 -1.74 -6.18
N HIS A 325 -8.14 -0.64 -5.44
CA HIS A 325 -7.27 0.46 -5.86
C HIS A 325 -5.94 0.30 -5.13
N THR A 326 -4.86 0.01 -5.84
CA THR A 326 -3.52 -0.13 -5.25
C THR A 326 -2.68 1.09 -5.61
N VAL A 327 -2.13 1.76 -4.59
CA VAL A 327 -1.19 2.86 -4.76
C VAL A 327 0.22 2.30 -4.84
N VAL A 328 0.97 2.69 -5.86
CA VAL A 328 2.34 2.27 -6.14
C VAL A 328 3.26 3.48 -6.15
N LEU A 329 4.41 3.38 -5.47
CA LEU A 329 5.47 4.37 -5.54
C LEU A 329 6.27 4.17 -6.84
N ARG A 330 6.19 5.12 -7.78
CA ARG A 330 6.73 4.91 -9.14
C ARG A 330 8.23 4.75 -9.18
N GLU A 331 8.96 5.51 -8.37
CA GLU A 331 10.43 5.46 -8.36
C GLU A 331 10.99 4.11 -7.94
N ALA A 332 10.20 3.29 -7.24
CA ALA A 332 10.63 1.98 -6.79
C ALA A 332 10.57 0.92 -7.90
N TYR A 333 10.03 1.25 -9.08
CA TYR A 333 9.78 0.29 -10.15
C TYR A 333 10.44 0.69 -11.45
N ARG A 334 11.03 -0.30 -12.13
CA ARG A 334 11.43 -0.19 -13.53
C ARG A 334 10.61 -1.18 -14.34
N LYS A 335 9.68 -0.65 -15.12
CA LYS A 335 8.58 -1.45 -15.72
C LYS A 335 7.83 -2.16 -14.58
N ASP A 336 7.73 -3.49 -14.65
CA ASP A 336 6.99 -4.36 -13.74
C ASP A 336 7.89 -4.99 -12.66
N PHE A 337 9.15 -4.55 -12.56
CA PHE A 337 10.12 -5.04 -11.59
C PHE A 337 10.37 -4.01 -10.49
N LEU A 338 10.30 -4.48 -9.24
CA LEU A 338 10.74 -3.71 -8.07
C LEU A 338 12.26 -3.59 -8.09
N LEU A 339 12.78 -2.38 -7.89
CA LEU A 339 14.22 -2.08 -7.91
C LEU A 339 14.95 -2.58 -6.67
N GLU A 340 14.29 -2.52 -5.51
CA GLU A 340 14.84 -2.95 -4.24
C GLU A 340 14.67 -4.47 -4.06
N ASN A 341 15.77 -5.17 -3.85
CA ASN A 341 15.75 -6.59 -3.58
C ASN A 341 15.42 -6.83 -2.12
N HIS A 342 14.33 -7.55 -1.87
CA HIS A 342 13.90 -7.89 -0.53
C HIS A 342 13.56 -9.38 -0.44
N PRO A 343 14.10 -10.14 0.53
CA PRO A 343 13.89 -11.60 0.62
C PRO A 343 12.42 -12.03 0.60
N LEU A 344 11.55 -11.31 1.32
CA LEU A 344 10.11 -11.58 1.29
C LEU A 344 9.48 -11.40 -0.10
N MET A 345 9.97 -10.49 -0.95
CA MET A 345 9.49 -10.43 -2.34
C MET A 345 9.88 -11.70 -3.09
N GLY A 346 11.09 -12.23 -2.88
CA GLY A 346 11.49 -13.55 -3.40
C GLY A 346 10.53 -14.66 -2.97
N MET A 347 10.15 -14.69 -1.70
CA MET A 347 9.17 -15.66 -1.17
C MET A 347 7.80 -15.50 -1.82
N ARG A 348 7.29 -14.27 -1.97
CA ARG A 348 6.02 -13.98 -2.65
C ARG A 348 6.02 -14.50 -4.09
N HIS A 349 7.10 -14.25 -4.84
CA HIS A 349 7.24 -14.76 -6.20
C HIS A 349 7.23 -16.30 -6.26
N ARG A 350 7.89 -16.97 -5.30
CA ARG A 350 7.90 -18.44 -5.21
C ARG A 350 6.51 -19.01 -4.89
N TYR A 351 5.75 -18.37 -4.01
CA TYR A 351 4.35 -18.74 -3.76
C TYR A 351 3.50 -18.59 -5.03
N ILE A 352 3.63 -17.46 -5.73
CA ILE A 352 2.92 -17.22 -7.00
C ILE A 352 3.30 -18.26 -8.06
N HIS A 353 4.59 -18.58 -8.17
CA HIS A 353 5.07 -19.61 -9.07
C HIS A 353 4.45 -20.98 -8.76
N LEU A 354 4.44 -21.38 -7.48
CA LEU A 354 3.88 -22.65 -7.04
C LEU A 354 2.37 -22.75 -7.36
N MET A 355 1.62 -21.67 -7.17
CA MET A 355 0.22 -21.59 -7.59
C MET A 355 0.06 -21.84 -9.09
N ASN A 356 0.78 -21.07 -9.90
CA ASN A 356 0.63 -21.08 -11.35
C ASN A 356 1.13 -22.39 -11.98
N LYS A 357 2.11 -23.07 -11.36
CA LYS A 357 2.57 -24.40 -11.78
C LYS A 357 1.44 -25.43 -11.73
N SER A 358 0.63 -25.40 -10.66
CA SER A 358 -0.51 -26.30 -10.52
C SER A 358 -1.60 -26.05 -11.57
N GLU A 359 -1.82 -24.79 -11.95
CA GLU A 359 -2.76 -24.43 -13.03
C GLU A 359 -2.27 -24.94 -14.39
N LYS A 360 -0.99 -24.74 -14.71
CA LYS A 360 -0.40 -25.22 -15.98
C LYS A 360 -0.49 -26.73 -16.14
N MET A 361 -0.24 -27.50 -15.07
CA MET A 361 -0.40 -28.95 -15.11
C MET A 361 -1.86 -29.38 -15.30
N ARG A 362 -2.84 -28.62 -14.77
CA ARG A 362 -4.26 -28.88 -15.02
C ARG A 362 -4.65 -28.63 -16.47
N TYR A 363 -4.19 -27.53 -17.08
CA TYR A 363 -4.46 -27.26 -18.50
C TYR A 363 -3.82 -28.31 -19.41
N GLN A 364 -2.56 -28.68 -19.15
CA GLN A 364 -1.89 -29.74 -19.91
C GLN A 364 -2.63 -31.08 -19.77
N ASN A 365 -3.01 -31.48 -18.56
CA ASN A 365 -3.78 -32.71 -18.35
C ASN A 365 -5.17 -32.66 -18.99
N ALA A 366 -5.85 -31.52 -18.99
CA ALA A 366 -7.13 -31.34 -19.68
C ALA A 366 -6.97 -31.44 -21.21
N ASP A 367 -5.90 -30.89 -21.77
CA ASP A 367 -5.57 -31.01 -23.20
C ASP A 367 -5.21 -32.44 -23.59
N PHE A 368 -4.48 -33.17 -22.75
CA PHE A 368 -4.21 -34.60 -22.93
C PHE A 368 -5.50 -35.45 -22.84
N LEU A 369 -6.37 -35.17 -21.87
CA LEU A 369 -7.67 -35.85 -21.71
C LEU A 369 -8.64 -35.52 -22.86
N ASN A 370 -8.56 -34.32 -23.43
CA ASN A 370 -9.36 -33.95 -24.59
C ASN A 370 -8.82 -34.58 -25.88
N LYS A 371 -7.50 -34.69 -26.04
CA LYS A 371 -6.88 -35.44 -27.16
C LYS A 371 -7.22 -36.93 -27.09
N SER A 372 -7.10 -37.57 -25.93
CA SER A 372 -7.43 -38.99 -25.80
C SER A 372 -8.92 -39.29 -26.06
N LYS A 373 -9.84 -38.39 -25.69
CA LYS A 373 -11.26 -38.50 -26.06
C LYS A 373 -11.54 -38.29 -27.54
N GLN A 374 -10.67 -37.57 -28.25
CA GLN A 374 -10.78 -37.34 -29.69
C GLN A 374 -10.23 -38.53 -30.49
N ASP A 375 -9.14 -39.15 -30.02
CA ASP A 375 -8.57 -40.37 -30.59
C ASP A 375 -9.51 -41.59 -30.38
N CYS A 376 -10.12 -41.75 -29.20
CA CYS A 376 -11.14 -42.80 -28.97
C CYS A 376 -12.44 -42.59 -29.79
N LYS A 377 -12.68 -41.39 -30.33
CA LYS A 377 -13.81 -41.11 -31.25
C LYS A 377 -13.46 -41.45 -32.70
N GLY A 378 -12.18 -41.62 -33.03
CA GLY A 378 -11.68 -42.10 -34.32
C GLY A 378 -11.79 -43.61 -34.46
N ASP A 379 -11.57 -44.36 -33.37
CA ASP A 379 -11.54 -45.83 -33.40
C ASP A 379 -12.93 -46.50 -33.37
N CYS A 380 -13.99 -45.83 -32.89
CA CYS A 380 -15.36 -46.35 -32.98
C CYS A 380 -15.99 -46.28 -34.41
N LYS A 381 -15.21 -45.94 -35.45
CA LYS A 381 -15.67 -45.93 -36.85
C LYS A 381 -15.11 -47.05 -37.73
N LEU A 382 -14.27 -47.94 -37.21
CA LEU A 382 -13.67 -49.03 -38.00
C LEU A 382 -14.21 -50.43 -37.70
N GLU A 383 -15.16 -50.59 -36.76
CA GLU A 383 -15.72 -51.91 -36.41
C GLU A 383 -17.18 -52.14 -36.89
N ASN A 384 -17.63 -51.40 -37.92
CA ASN A 384 -18.94 -51.60 -38.55
C ASN A 384 -18.88 -51.79 -40.08
N GLN A 385 -17.78 -52.35 -40.60
CA GLN A 385 -17.70 -52.81 -41.99
C GLN A 385 -17.11 -54.22 -42.10
N ALA A 386 -17.77 -55.20 -41.49
CA ALA A 386 -17.44 -56.61 -41.75
C ALA A 386 -18.61 -57.58 -41.52
N VAL A 387 -19.86 -57.24 -41.86
CA VAL A 387 -20.92 -58.26 -41.99
C VAL A 387 -21.93 -57.85 -43.07
N SER A 388 -21.74 -58.32 -44.31
CA SER A 388 -22.80 -58.92 -45.14
C SER A 388 -22.31 -59.16 -46.58
N CYS A 389 -21.82 -60.36 -46.85
CA CYS A 389 -21.90 -60.94 -48.19
C CYS A 389 -22.49 -62.34 -48.06
N GLY A 390 -23.80 -62.39 -47.81
CA GLY A 390 -24.60 -63.60 -47.85
C GLY A 390 -25.29 -63.73 -49.21
N ARG A 391 -24.68 -64.47 -50.13
CA ARG A 391 -25.31 -64.95 -51.38
C ARG A 391 -26.55 -65.77 -51.03
N ARG A 392 -27.71 -65.37 -51.53
CA ARG A 392 -28.93 -66.19 -51.53
C ARG A 392 -29.07 -66.84 -52.90
N VAL A 393 -28.82 -68.14 -52.96
CA VAL A 393 -29.18 -69.00 -54.09
C VAL A 393 -30.64 -69.40 -53.92
N SER A 394 -31.47 -69.11 -54.92
CA SER A 394 -32.70 -69.86 -55.18
C SER A 394 -33.01 -69.74 -56.67
N GLY A 395 -32.83 -70.84 -57.40
CA GLY A 395 -33.17 -70.91 -58.81
C GLY A 395 -34.67 -71.02 -59.06
N ARG A 396 -35.06 -70.76 -60.31
CA ARG A 396 -36.13 -71.51 -60.97
C ARG A 396 -35.97 -71.44 -62.49
N THR A 397 -36.26 -72.59 -63.06
CA THR A 397 -36.27 -73.05 -64.45
C THR A 397 -37.14 -72.20 -65.40
N GLY A 398 -36.70 -72.16 -66.64
CA GLY A 398 -37.40 -71.74 -67.86
C GLY A 398 -36.47 -71.95 -69.03
#